data_AF-A0A8J7LC25-F1
#
_entry.id   AF-A0A8J7LC25-F1
#
_cell.length_a   1.000
_cell.length_b   1.000
_cell.length_c   1.000
_cell.angle_alpha   90.00
_cell.angle_beta   90.00
_cell.angle_gamma   90.00
#
_symmetry.space_group_name_H-M   'P 1'
#
loop_
_entity.id
_entity.type
_entity.pdbx_description
1 polymer ?
#
loop_
_entity_poly.entity_id
_entity_poly.type
_entity_poly.pdbx_seq_one_letter_code
_entity_poly.pdbx_strand_id
1 'polypeptide(L)'
;MNRTLIPLALAALLSAPLSAEAAESVYTDAAIDKCENLLKNPDQVDIDMGTISVKCAGYKDYPFYFNEYDVRQSTYFGHLSQDILDGAGETFEVFNHIGDKIEWRLDD
;
A
#
# COMPACT_ATOMS: atom_id res chain seq x y z
N MET A 1 -46.01 26.15 37.33
CA MET A 1 -45.57 25.30 36.22
C MET A 1 -44.34 25.93 35.59
N ASN A 2 -43.13 25.42 35.86
CA ASN A 2 -41.90 25.72 35.09
C ASN A 2 -40.69 25.03 35.76
N ARG A 3 -40.54 23.72 35.58
CA ARG A 3 -39.34 22.98 36.05
C ARG A 3 -39.09 21.72 35.22
N THR A 4 -38.88 21.83 33.91
CA THR A 4 -38.44 20.66 33.12
C THR A 4 -37.75 20.97 31.79
N LEU A 5 -37.37 22.21 31.49
CA LEU A 5 -36.78 22.56 30.18
C LEU A 5 -35.24 22.57 30.15
N ILE A 6 -34.57 22.37 31.29
CA ILE A 6 -33.10 22.48 31.39
C ILE A 6 -32.33 21.22 30.89
N PRO A 7 -32.77 19.96 31.06
CA PRO A 7 -31.92 18.82 30.71
C PRO A 7 -31.80 18.55 29.20
N LEU A 8 -32.71 19.09 28.38
CA LEU A 8 -32.73 18.81 26.94
C LEU A 8 -31.65 19.59 26.16
N ALA A 9 -31.26 20.77 26.64
CA ALA A 9 -30.23 21.59 26.00
C ALA A 9 -28.81 21.02 26.15
N LEU A 10 -28.55 20.27 27.22
CA LEU A 10 -27.23 19.70 27.49
C LEU A 10 -26.95 18.45 26.65
N ALA A 11 -27.98 17.66 26.32
CA ALA A 11 -27.86 16.48 25.47
C ALA A 11 -27.51 16.83 24.01
N ALA A 12 -27.93 18.00 23.51
CA ALA A 12 -27.66 18.44 22.14
C ALA A 12 -26.22 18.92 21.90
N LEU A 13 -25.47 19.27 22.97
CA LEU A 13 -24.07 19.68 22.87
C LEU A 13 -23.10 18.49 22.81
N LEU A 14 -23.56 17.29 23.22
CA LEU A 14 -22.79 16.04 23.14
C LEU A 14 -22.88 15.35 21.77
N SER A 15 -23.73 15.84 20.87
CA SER A 15 -23.90 15.32 19.50
C SER A 15 -23.20 16.17 18.44
N ALA A 16 -22.22 16.99 18.81
CA ALA A 16 -21.34 17.62 17.83
C ALA A 16 -20.62 16.51 17.05
N PRO A 17 -20.73 16.46 15.71
CA PRO A 17 -19.98 15.48 14.93
C PRO A 17 -18.49 15.75 15.16
N LEU A 18 -17.74 14.73 15.58
CA LEU A 18 -16.29 14.75 15.37
C LEU A 18 -16.11 14.93 13.86
N SER A 19 -15.42 15.98 13.44
CA SER A 19 -14.97 16.09 12.06
C SER A 19 -14.16 14.84 11.75
N ALA A 20 -14.69 13.98 10.89
CA ALA A 20 -13.88 12.96 10.25
C ALA A 20 -13.02 13.70 9.24
N GLU A 21 -11.74 13.90 9.56
CA GLU A 21 -10.76 14.35 8.58
C GLU A 21 -10.73 13.29 7.46
N ALA A 22 -10.78 13.75 6.21
CA ALA A 22 -10.67 12.84 5.09
C ALA A 22 -9.21 12.36 5.01
N ALA A 23 -8.98 11.06 5.00
CA ALA A 23 -7.63 10.52 4.84
C ALA A 23 -6.98 11.12 3.59
N GLU A 24 -5.85 11.81 3.75
CA GLU A 24 -5.11 12.36 2.63
C GLU A 24 -4.32 11.25 1.93
N SER A 25 -4.27 11.33 0.61
CA SER A 25 -3.49 10.41 -0.22
C SER A 25 -2.60 11.18 -1.19
N VAL A 26 -1.43 10.63 -1.44
CA VAL A 26 -0.56 11.02 -2.56
C VAL A 26 -0.33 9.82 -3.46
N TYR A 27 -0.08 10.10 -4.75
CA TYR A 27 0.03 9.06 -5.76
C TYR A 27 1.38 9.13 -6.46
N THR A 28 2.04 7.99 -6.60
CA THR A 28 3.28 7.84 -7.39
C THR A 28 3.06 6.88 -8.55
N ASP A 29 3.88 7.00 -9.59
CA ASP A 29 3.93 5.98 -10.65
C ASP A 29 4.66 4.73 -10.14
N ALA A 30 4.15 3.54 -10.47
CA ALA A 30 4.83 2.28 -10.18
C ALA A 30 6.09 2.13 -11.05
N ALA A 31 6.02 2.53 -12.33
CA ALA A 31 7.13 2.63 -13.28
C ALA A 31 8.12 1.44 -13.21
N ILE A 32 7.58 0.21 -13.22
CA ILE A 32 8.33 -1.05 -13.03
C ILE A 32 9.55 -1.16 -13.96
N ASP A 33 9.42 -0.65 -15.18
CA ASP A 33 10.45 -0.62 -16.23
C ASP A 33 11.68 0.23 -15.88
N LYS A 34 11.58 1.10 -14.88
CA LYS A 34 12.65 2.02 -14.43
C LYS A 34 13.24 1.63 -13.07
N CYS A 35 12.79 0.53 -12.49
CA CYS A 35 13.16 0.12 -11.15
C CYS A 35 14.53 -0.60 -11.12
N GLU A 36 15.17 -0.57 -9.95
CA GLU A 36 16.40 -1.32 -9.70
C GLU A 36 16.09 -2.82 -9.70
N ASN A 37 16.79 -3.60 -10.53
CA ASN A 37 16.64 -5.06 -10.56
C ASN A 37 17.31 -5.70 -9.34
N LEU A 38 16.56 -6.51 -8.59
CA LEU A 38 17.02 -7.24 -7.42
C LEU A 38 17.41 -8.69 -7.72
N LEU A 39 17.01 -9.26 -8.86
CA LEU A 39 17.41 -10.59 -9.29
C LEU A 39 18.89 -10.59 -9.69
N LYS A 40 19.74 -11.09 -8.78
CA LYS A 40 21.18 -11.26 -9.03
C LYS A 40 21.42 -12.67 -9.55
N ASN A 41 21.95 -12.77 -10.78
CA ASN A 41 22.28 -14.04 -11.44
C ASN A 41 21.07 -15.00 -11.56
N PRO A 42 20.00 -14.61 -12.30
CA PRO A 42 18.85 -15.48 -12.50
C PRO A 42 19.25 -16.81 -13.15
N ASP A 43 18.66 -17.91 -12.70
CA ASP A 43 18.87 -19.22 -13.32
C ASP A 43 17.93 -19.44 -14.52
N GLN A 44 18.01 -20.61 -15.16
CA GLN A 44 17.16 -20.89 -16.32
C GLN A 44 15.67 -20.94 -15.96
N VAL A 45 15.33 -21.36 -14.74
CA VAL A 45 13.94 -21.42 -14.28
C VAL A 45 13.39 -20.01 -14.11
N ASP A 46 14.18 -19.10 -13.53
CA ASP A 46 13.81 -17.69 -13.40
C ASP A 46 13.53 -17.05 -14.77
N ILE A 47 14.38 -17.34 -15.75
CA ILE A 47 14.23 -16.82 -17.12
C ILE A 47 12.97 -17.40 -17.78
N ASP A 48 12.78 -18.72 -17.70
CA ASP A 48 11.68 -19.43 -18.35
C ASP A 48 10.31 -19.04 -17.75
N MET A 49 10.27 -18.76 -16.45
CA MET A 49 9.07 -18.34 -15.71
C MET A 49 8.83 -16.83 -15.77
N GLY A 50 9.72 -16.06 -16.40
CA GLY A 50 9.62 -14.60 -16.45
C GLY A 50 9.68 -13.96 -15.06
N THR A 51 10.48 -14.50 -14.15
CA THR A 51 10.61 -13.98 -12.78
C THR A 51 11.10 -12.53 -12.82
N ILE A 52 10.44 -11.66 -12.08
CA ILE A 52 10.79 -10.25 -11.87
C ILE A 52 10.91 -10.03 -10.37
N SER A 53 11.99 -9.37 -9.94
CA SER A 53 12.07 -8.78 -8.61
C SER A 53 12.77 -7.44 -8.72
N VAL A 54 12.07 -6.37 -8.36
CA VAL A 54 12.57 -5.01 -8.52
C VAL A 54 12.28 -4.15 -7.29
N LYS A 55 13.15 -3.16 -7.08
CA LYS A 55 12.97 -2.08 -6.11
C LYS A 55 12.76 -0.77 -6.85
N CYS A 56 11.61 -0.17 -6.62
CA CYS A 56 11.19 1.10 -7.21
C CYS A 56 11.30 2.23 -6.18
N ALA A 57 11.45 3.45 -6.67
CA ALA A 57 11.20 4.63 -5.85
C ALA A 57 9.71 4.68 -5.50
N GLY A 58 9.39 4.91 -4.22
CA GLY A 58 8.02 5.13 -3.76
C GLY A 58 7.82 6.59 -3.33
N TYR A 59 7.10 6.80 -2.23
CA TYR A 59 6.88 8.12 -1.68
C TYR A 59 7.95 8.48 -0.64
N LYS A 60 8.61 9.64 -0.81
CA LYS A 60 9.73 10.08 0.02
C LYS A 60 10.82 8.99 0.10
N ASP A 61 11.17 8.54 1.30
CA ASP A 61 12.16 7.50 1.55
C ASP A 61 11.55 6.10 1.66
N TYR A 62 10.24 5.93 1.45
CA TYR A 62 9.57 4.63 1.45
C TYR A 62 9.64 4.00 0.06
N PRO A 63 10.42 2.92 -0.13
CA PRO A 63 10.49 2.23 -1.41
C PRO A 63 9.22 1.41 -1.68
N PHE A 64 9.04 1.07 -2.95
CA PHE A 64 8.05 0.10 -3.42
C PHE A 64 8.78 -1.10 -4.01
N TYR A 65 8.29 -2.30 -3.73
CA TYR A 65 8.85 -3.53 -4.26
C TYR A 65 7.80 -4.27 -5.07
N PHE A 66 8.20 -4.75 -6.24
CA PHE A 66 7.35 -5.56 -7.11
C PHE A 66 8.06 -6.86 -7.44
N ASN A 67 7.37 -7.96 -7.18
CA ASN A 67 7.80 -9.30 -7.56
C ASN A 67 6.74 -9.91 -8.49
N GLU A 68 7.20 -10.57 -9.54
CA GLU A 68 6.39 -11.44 -10.37
C GLU A 68 7.08 -12.79 -10.51
N TYR A 69 6.35 -13.88 -10.30
CA TYR A 69 6.83 -15.24 -10.53
C TYR A 69 5.63 -16.10 -10.89
N ASP A 70 5.74 -16.93 -11.93
CA ASP A 70 4.63 -17.77 -12.41
C ASP A 70 3.32 -16.96 -12.59
N VAL A 71 3.46 -15.76 -13.19
CA VAL A 71 2.37 -14.82 -13.47
C VAL A 71 1.58 -14.39 -12.21
N ARG A 72 2.21 -14.49 -11.03
CA ARG A 72 1.67 -14.03 -9.74
C ARG A 72 2.44 -12.81 -9.28
N GLN A 73 1.70 -11.77 -8.91
CA GLN A 73 2.26 -10.49 -8.53
C GLN A 73 2.16 -10.27 -7.03
N SER A 74 3.29 -9.89 -6.42
CA SER A 74 3.36 -9.50 -5.02
C SER A 74 3.95 -8.11 -4.91
N THR A 75 3.42 -7.31 -3.99
CA THR A 75 3.85 -5.94 -3.75
C THR A 75 4.13 -5.67 -2.30
N TYR A 76 5.18 -4.90 -2.03
CA TYR A 76 5.55 -4.51 -0.69
C TYR A 76 5.94 -3.03 -0.62
N PHE A 77 5.76 -2.42 0.55
CA PHE A 77 5.92 -0.98 0.75
C PHE A 77 6.78 -0.70 1.98
N GLY A 78 7.67 0.29 1.88
CA GLY A 78 8.44 0.80 3.01
C GLY A 78 9.75 0.04 3.31
N HIS A 79 10.31 0.27 4.49
CA HIS A 79 11.61 -0.30 4.88
C HIS A 79 11.42 -1.73 5.40
N LEU A 80 11.80 -2.71 4.57
CA LEU A 80 11.64 -4.13 4.86
C LEU A 80 12.99 -4.78 5.13
N SER A 81 13.01 -5.80 6.00
CA SER A 81 14.17 -6.65 6.17
C SER A 81 14.37 -7.55 4.94
N GLN A 82 15.61 -8.01 4.74
CA GLN A 82 15.91 -8.93 3.65
C GLN A 82 15.09 -10.23 3.76
N ASP A 83 14.87 -10.72 4.99
CA ASP A 83 14.05 -11.92 5.24
C ASP A 83 12.61 -11.79 4.71
N ILE A 84 12.02 -10.60 4.79
CA ILE A 84 10.68 -10.33 4.22
C ILE A 84 10.75 -10.31 2.70
N LEU A 85 11.75 -9.62 2.14
CA LEU A 85 11.91 -9.52 0.68
C LEU A 85 12.15 -10.87 0.01
N ASP A 86 12.87 -11.78 0.69
CA ASP A 86 13.22 -13.10 0.17
C ASP A 86 12.13 -14.15 0.43
N GLY A 87 11.33 -13.98 1.50
CA GLY A 87 10.44 -15.04 2.01
C GLY A 87 8.95 -14.74 1.92
N ALA A 88 8.53 -13.48 1.77
CA ALA A 88 7.12 -13.15 1.64
C ALA A 88 6.62 -13.46 0.22
N GLY A 89 5.36 -13.88 0.07
CA GLY A 89 4.81 -14.32 -1.22
C GLY A 89 3.30 -14.21 -1.33
N GLU A 90 2.67 -13.33 -0.56
CA GLU A 90 1.24 -13.09 -0.68
C GLU A 90 0.94 -12.40 -2.01
N THR A 91 0.14 -13.08 -2.83
CA THR A 91 -0.27 -12.65 -4.17
C THR A 91 -1.78 -12.48 -4.22
N PHE A 92 -2.25 -11.72 -5.20
CA PHE A 92 -3.66 -11.67 -5.56
C PHE A 92 -4.18 -13.03 -6.07
N GLU A 93 -5.50 -13.22 -6.09
CA GLU A 93 -6.14 -14.33 -6.78
C GLU A 93 -5.82 -14.31 -8.29
N VAL A 94 -6.07 -15.43 -8.97
CA VAL A 94 -5.82 -15.58 -10.41
C VAL A 94 -6.42 -14.43 -11.24
N PHE A 95 -5.69 -14.02 -12.30
CA PHE A 95 -6.07 -12.95 -13.23
C PHE A 95 -6.08 -11.52 -12.68
N ASN A 96 -5.51 -11.27 -11.51
CA ASN A 96 -5.31 -9.91 -11.00
C ASN A 96 -3.90 -9.40 -11.29
N HIS A 97 -3.79 -8.08 -11.49
CA HIS A 97 -2.53 -7.37 -11.68
C HIS A 97 -2.58 -5.99 -11.03
N ILE A 98 -1.42 -5.45 -10.70
CA ILE A 98 -1.30 -4.08 -10.23
C ILE A 98 -1.55 -3.08 -11.37
N GLY A 99 -2.03 -1.90 -11.01
CA GLY A 99 -2.10 -0.76 -11.94
C GLY A 99 -0.80 0.05 -11.97
N ASP A 100 -0.81 1.12 -12.76
CA ASP A 100 0.35 1.99 -12.95
C ASP A 100 0.57 3.02 -11.83
N LYS A 101 -0.38 3.13 -10.91
CA LYS A 101 -0.39 4.12 -9.82
C LYS A 101 -0.40 3.44 -8.46
N ILE A 102 0.40 3.98 -7.56
CA ILE A 102 0.47 3.57 -6.15
C ILE A 102 -0.16 4.67 -5.31
N GLU A 103 -1.13 4.30 -4.49
CA GLU A 103 -1.71 5.18 -3.47
C GLU A 103 -0.93 5.07 -2.16
N TRP A 104 -0.48 6.20 -1.63
CA TRP A 104 0.09 6.32 -0.30
C TRP A 104 -0.87 7.10 0.58
N ARG A 105 -1.53 6.38 1.49
CA ARG A 105 -2.40 6.99 2.49
C ARG A 105 -1.52 7.64 3.57
N LEU A 106 -1.72 8.92 3.80
CA LEU A 106 -1.01 9.69 4.81
C LEU A 106 -1.83 9.66 6.10
N ASP A 107 -1.11 9.50 7.21
CA ASP A 107 -1.67 9.78 8.53
C ASP A 107 -1.62 11.30 8.77
N ASP A 108 -2.58 11.79 9.55
CA ASP A 108 -2.70 13.19 9.99
C ASP A 108 -1.62 13.56 11.04
#